data_AF-A0AAD5G2I9-F1
#
_entry.id   AF-A0AAD5G2I9-F1
#
_cell.length_a   1.000
_cell.length_b   1.000
_cell.length_c   1.000
_cell.angle_alpha   90.00
_cell.angle_beta   90.00
_cell.angle_gamma   90.00
#
_symmetry.space_group_name_H-M   'P 1'
#
loop_
_entity.id
_entity.type
_entity.pdbx_description
1 polymer ?
#
loop_
_entity_poly.entity_id
_entity_poly.type
_entity_poly.pdbx_seq_one_letter_code
_entity_poly.pdbx_strand_id
1 'polypeptide(L)'
;AARKSAPTTGGVKKPHRYRPGTVALRFVAHLKFRLVREIAQDFKTDLRFQSHAVLALQEAAEAYLVGLFEDTNLCAIHAKRVTIMPKDIQLARRIRGERA
;
A
#
# COMPACT_ATOMS: atom_id res chain seq x y z
N ALA A 1 10.88 9.52 62.83
CA ALA A 1 10.26 8.58 61.87
C ALA A 1 9.92 9.34 60.58
N ALA A 2 10.69 9.13 59.50
CA ALA A 2 10.50 9.84 58.24
C ALA A 2 9.37 9.18 57.42
N ARG A 3 8.35 9.97 57.04
CA ARG A 3 7.27 9.52 56.15
C ARG A 3 7.80 9.49 54.72
N LYS A 4 7.93 8.29 54.14
CA LYS A 4 8.23 8.12 52.70
C LYS A 4 6.97 8.49 51.90
N SER A 5 7.04 9.55 51.11
CA SER A 5 6.04 9.87 50.08
C SER A 5 6.19 8.91 48.90
N ALA A 6 5.07 8.38 48.42
CA ALA A 6 5.03 7.48 47.26
C ALA A 6 5.47 8.24 45.98
N PRO A 7 6.17 7.56 45.03
CA PRO A 7 6.54 8.18 43.77
C PRO A 7 5.28 8.54 42.96
N THR A 8 5.22 9.76 42.45
CA THR A 8 4.21 10.21 41.49
C THR A 8 4.39 9.41 40.20
N THR A 9 3.58 8.36 40.03
CA THR A 9 3.53 7.58 38.79
C THR A 9 2.98 8.49 37.70
N GLY A 10 3.87 9.04 36.87
CA GLY A 10 3.49 9.72 35.64
C GLY A 10 2.67 8.74 34.81
N GLY A 11 1.38 9.06 34.63
CA GLY A 11 0.38 8.15 34.06
C GLY A 11 0.86 7.52 32.76
N VAL A 12 0.68 6.20 32.66
CA VAL A 12 0.96 5.42 31.45
C VAL A 12 0.22 6.07 30.27
N LYS A 13 0.96 6.66 29.33
CA LYS A 13 0.38 7.25 28.12
C LYS A 13 -0.34 6.15 27.35
N LYS A 14 -1.66 6.29 27.20
CA LYS A 14 -2.48 5.36 26.41
C LYS A 14 -1.89 5.22 25.00
N PRO A 15 -1.84 4.01 24.43
CA PRO A 15 -1.33 3.80 23.08
C PRO A 15 -2.12 4.68 22.09
N HIS A 16 -1.40 5.49 21.33
CA HIS A 16 -1.99 6.45 20.40
C HIS A 16 -2.68 5.73 19.25
N ARG A 17 -4.02 5.80 19.21
CA ARG A 17 -4.82 5.32 18.09
C ARG A 17 -5.00 6.44 17.08
N TYR A 18 -4.48 6.23 15.88
CA TYR A 18 -4.66 7.12 14.75
C TYR A 18 -6.14 7.23 14.35
N ARG A 19 -6.55 8.42 13.92
CA ARG A 19 -7.91 8.65 13.43
C ARG A 19 -8.14 7.81 12.15
N PRO A 20 -9.40 7.41 11.86
CA PRO A 20 -9.73 6.78 10.60
C PRO A 20 -9.22 7.64 9.43
N GLY A 21 -8.45 7.04 8.52
CA GLY A 21 -7.82 7.74 7.38
C GLY A 21 -6.36 8.16 7.57
N THR A 22 -5.86 8.32 8.80
CA THR A 22 -4.48 8.80 9.03
C THR A 22 -3.39 7.80 8.62
N VAL A 23 -3.72 6.51 8.53
CA VAL A 23 -2.78 5.45 8.10
C VAL A 23 -3.04 4.95 6.67
N ALA A 24 -3.99 5.57 5.94
CA ALA A 24 -4.46 5.07 4.65
C ALA A 24 -3.39 5.07 3.53
N LEU A 25 -2.33 5.87 3.66
CA LEU A 25 -1.25 5.99 2.67
C LEU A 25 -0.01 5.15 3.00
N ARG A 26 0.01 4.39 4.11
CA ARG A 26 1.19 3.62 4.53
C ARG A 26 1.36 2.29 3.77
N PHE A 27 0.66 2.10 2.67
CA PHE A 27 0.50 0.78 2.02
C PHE A 27 1.34 0.56 0.75
N VAL A 28 2.17 1.51 0.32
CA VAL A 28 2.90 1.38 -0.96
C VAL A 28 4.31 0.78 -0.82
N ALA A 29 4.77 0.48 0.39
CA ALA A 29 6.04 -0.21 0.57
C ALA A 29 5.78 -1.72 0.69
N HIS A 30 6.52 -2.54 -0.06
CA HIS A 30 6.64 -4.01 0.01
C HIS A 30 5.89 -4.81 -1.07
N LEU A 31 6.12 -4.50 -2.34
CA LEU A 31 6.12 -5.57 -3.35
C LEU A 31 7.29 -6.50 -3.04
N LYS A 32 6.98 -7.75 -2.67
CA LYS A 32 7.99 -8.72 -2.22
C LYS A 32 8.77 -9.22 -3.43
N PHE A 33 10.11 -9.14 -3.39
CA PHE A 33 11.05 -9.74 -4.36
C PHE A 33 10.69 -11.18 -4.79
N ARG A 34 10.01 -11.93 -3.92
CA ARG A 34 9.55 -13.31 -4.18
C ARG A 34 8.57 -13.39 -5.35
N LEU A 35 7.64 -12.43 -5.49
CA LEU A 35 6.59 -12.48 -6.52
C LEU A 35 7.18 -12.34 -7.93
N VAL A 36 8.15 -11.44 -8.12
CA VAL A 36 8.84 -11.26 -9.41
C VAL A 36 9.53 -12.55 -9.84
N ARG A 37 10.17 -13.26 -8.90
CA ARG A 37 10.85 -14.53 -9.18
C ARG A 37 9.86 -15.66 -9.47
N GLU A 38 8.76 -15.73 -8.73
CA GLU A 38 7.69 -16.71 -8.91
C GLU A 38 7.09 -16.61 -10.33
N ILE A 39 6.65 -15.41 -10.72
CA ILE A 39 6.10 -15.17 -12.06
C ILE A 39 7.12 -15.49 -13.15
N ALA A 40 8.38 -15.06 -12.99
CA ALA A 40 9.39 -15.29 -14.00
C ALA A 40 9.74 -16.77 -14.20
N GLN A 41 9.67 -17.57 -13.14
CA GLN A 41 9.93 -19.01 -13.18
C GLN A 41 8.90 -19.74 -14.06
N ASP A 42 7.65 -19.27 -14.11
CA ASP A 42 6.60 -19.83 -14.97
C ASP A 42 6.88 -19.63 -16.46
N PHE A 43 7.66 -18.60 -16.82
CA PHE A 43 8.05 -18.33 -18.21
C PHE A 43 9.37 -19.00 -18.60
N LYS A 44 10.37 -18.99 -17.71
CA LYS A 44 11.67 -19.60 -17.96
C LYS A 44 12.35 -19.98 -16.65
N THR A 45 12.77 -21.23 -16.55
CA THR A 45 13.52 -21.72 -15.40
C THR A 45 14.95 -21.16 -15.38
N ASP A 46 15.54 -21.07 -14.18
CA ASP A 46 16.94 -20.70 -13.92
C ASP A 46 17.33 -19.25 -14.26
N LEU A 47 16.39 -18.31 -14.12
CA LEU A 47 16.67 -16.87 -14.29
C LEU A 47 17.38 -16.26 -13.06
N ARG A 48 18.48 -15.55 -13.31
CA ARG A 48 19.18 -14.73 -12.31
C ARG A 48 18.80 -13.27 -12.47
N PHE A 49 18.32 -12.66 -11.39
CA PHE A 49 17.97 -11.24 -11.35
C PHE A 49 19.09 -10.41 -10.73
N GLN A 50 19.43 -9.29 -11.38
CA GLN A 50 20.21 -8.23 -10.76
C GLN A 50 19.37 -7.53 -9.68
N SER A 51 20.02 -7.03 -8.62
CA SER A 51 19.35 -6.29 -7.55
C SER A 51 18.64 -5.04 -8.09
N HIS A 52 19.30 -4.27 -8.96
CA HIS A 52 18.75 -3.05 -9.57
C HIS A 52 17.58 -3.32 -10.51
N ALA A 53 17.59 -4.45 -11.23
CA ALA A 53 16.48 -4.81 -12.12
C ALA A 53 15.17 -5.05 -11.33
N VAL A 54 15.27 -5.66 -10.14
CA VAL A 54 14.09 -5.89 -9.31
C VAL A 54 13.59 -4.60 -8.67
N LEU A 55 14.49 -3.69 -8.28
CA LEU A 55 14.11 -2.36 -7.81
C LEU A 55 13.37 -1.58 -8.90
N ALA A 56 13.87 -1.59 -10.14
CA ALA A 56 13.19 -0.93 -11.25
C ALA A 56 11.78 -1.50 -11.51
N LEU A 57 11.60 -2.83 -11.42
CA LEU A 57 10.28 -3.45 -11.53
C LEU A 57 9.35 -3.03 -10.39
N GLN A 58 9.88 -2.91 -9.17
CA GLN A 58 9.12 -2.44 -8.02
C GLN A 58 8.69 -0.98 -8.21
N GLU A 59 9.60 -0.09 -8.58
CA GLU A 59 9.30 1.33 -8.82
C GLU A 59 8.27 1.50 -9.93
N ALA A 60 8.41 0.78 -11.04
CA ALA A 60 7.43 0.82 -12.13
C ALA A 60 6.05 0.33 -11.70
N ALA A 61 5.99 -0.77 -10.93
CA ALA A 61 4.73 -1.32 -10.43
C ALA A 61 4.06 -0.39 -9.40
N GLU A 62 4.84 0.22 -8.50
CA GLU A 62 4.32 1.20 -7.53
C GLU A 62 3.80 2.45 -8.26
N ALA A 63 4.55 3.00 -9.22
CA ALA A 63 4.11 4.15 -10.02
C ALA A 63 2.80 3.84 -10.77
N TYR A 64 2.70 2.67 -11.40
CA TYR A 64 1.48 2.24 -12.08
C TYR A 64 0.28 2.12 -11.12
N LEU A 65 0.47 1.46 -9.97
CA LEU A 65 -0.59 1.27 -8.99
C LEU A 65 -1.05 2.60 -8.38
N VAL A 66 -0.14 3.52 -8.08
CA VAL A 66 -0.48 4.87 -7.59
C VAL A 66 -1.36 5.58 -8.60
N GLY A 67 -0.93 5.65 -9.87
CA GLY A 67 -1.74 6.28 -10.91
C GLY A 67 -3.10 5.59 -11.10
N LEU A 68 -3.16 4.26 -11.05
CA LEU A 68 -4.43 3.53 -11.16
C LEU A 68 -5.37 3.83 -9.99
N PHE A 69 -4.83 3.96 -8.76
CA PHE A 69 -5.64 4.30 -7.59
C PHE A 69 -6.12 5.75 -7.61
N GLU A 70 -5.37 6.68 -8.20
CA GLU A 70 -5.82 8.06 -8.44
C GLU A 70 -7.09 8.07 -9.32
N ASP A 71 -7.06 7.36 -10.45
CA ASP A 71 -8.23 7.26 -11.34
C ASP A 71 -9.40 6.51 -10.70
N THR A 72 -9.10 5.45 -9.95
CA THR A 72 -10.09 4.70 -9.19
C THR A 72 -10.77 5.59 -8.14
N ASN A 73 -10.01 6.47 -7.50
CA ASN A 73 -10.54 7.42 -6.52
C ASN A 73 -11.46 8.44 -7.20
N LEU A 74 -11.11 8.95 -8.39
CA LEU A 74 -11.99 9.81 -9.19
C LEU A 74 -13.30 9.09 -9.56
N CYS A 75 -13.25 7.81 -9.91
CA CYS A 75 -14.44 7.00 -10.18
C CYS A 75 -15.32 6.83 -8.93
N ALA A 76 -14.73 6.65 -7.75
CA ALA A 76 -15.46 6.55 -6.49
C ALA A 76 -16.16 7.89 -6.13
N ILE A 77 -15.44 9.00 -6.28
CA ILE A 77 -15.97 10.36 -6.05
C ILE A 77 -17.09 10.69 -7.03
N HIS A 78 -16.96 10.31 -8.30
CA HIS A 78 -18.01 10.47 -9.31
C HIS A 78 -19.33 9.79 -8.88
N ALA A 79 -19.22 8.65 -8.20
CA ALA A 79 -20.36 7.92 -7.63
C ALA A 79 -20.74 8.37 -6.20
N LYS A 80 -20.29 9.55 -5.75
CA LYS A 80 -20.54 10.13 -4.41
C LYS A 80 -20.07 9.26 -3.24
N ARG A 81 -19.00 8.49 -3.42
CA ARG A 81 -18.39 7.63 -2.38
C ARG A 81 -16.97 8.09 -2.07
N VAL A 82 -16.52 7.81 -0.85
CA VAL A 82 -15.13 8.01 -0.41
C VAL A 82 -14.34 6.69 -0.42
N THR A 83 -15.03 5.56 -0.31
CA THR A 83 -14.42 4.22 -0.36
C THR A 83 -14.38 3.70 -1.79
N ILE A 84 -13.17 3.39 -2.28
CA ILE A 84 -12.95 2.72 -3.56
C ILE A 84 -13.49 1.27 -3.52
N MET A 85 -14.06 0.82 -4.63
CA MET A 85 -14.61 -0.52 -4.79
C MET A 85 -14.01 -1.21 -6.03
N PRO A 86 -14.06 -2.54 -6.14
CA PRO A 86 -13.55 -3.25 -7.32
C PRO A 86 -14.15 -2.76 -8.64
N LYS A 87 -15.42 -2.34 -8.65
CA LYS A 87 -16.07 -1.75 -9.82
C LYS A 87 -15.42 -0.45 -10.31
N ASP A 88 -14.84 0.34 -9.40
CA ASP A 88 -14.16 1.59 -9.73
C ASP A 88 -12.83 1.30 -10.44
N ILE A 89 -12.09 0.30 -9.97
CA ILE A 89 -10.86 -0.18 -10.61
C ILE A 89 -11.16 -0.74 -12.00
N GLN A 90 -12.21 -1.56 -12.09
CA GLN A 90 -12.65 -2.13 -13.37
C GLN A 90 -13.05 -1.07 -14.39
N LEU A 91 -13.70 0.01 -13.94
CA LEU A 91 -14.06 1.16 -14.77
C LEU A 91 -12.82 1.94 -15.20
N ALA A 92 -11.92 2.28 -14.27
CA ALA A 92 -10.67 2.99 -14.54
C ALA A 92 -9.83 2.25 -15.59
N ARG A 93 -9.60 0.93 -15.40
CA ARG A 93 -8.87 0.09 -16.37
C ARG A 93 -9.55 0.01 -17.74
N ARG A 94 -10.89 0.01 -17.77
CA ARG A 94 -11.66 -0.01 -19.01
C ARG A 94 -11.51 1.29 -19.79
N ILE A 95 -11.53 2.44 -19.11
CA ILE A 95 -11.34 3.76 -19.73
C ILE A 95 -9.91 3.93 -20.23
N ARG A 96 -8.92 3.42 -19.50
CA ARG A 96 -7.50 3.41 -19.92
C ARG A 96 -7.20 2.52 -21.13
N GLY A 97 -8.11 1.61 -21.51
CA GLY A 97 -7.87 0.64 -22.57
C GLY A 97 -6.97 -0.54 -22.18
N GLU A 98 -6.73 -0.76 -20.88
CA GLU A 98 -5.90 -1.86 -20.36
C GLU A 98 -6.63 -3.22 -20.27
N ARG A 99 -7.92 -3.23 -20.63
CA ARG A 99 -8.71 -4.45 -20.85
C ARG A 99 -8.92 -4.61 -22.35
N ALA A 100 -8.02 -5.35 -22.98
CA ALA A 100 -8.32 -6.13 -24.18
C ALA A 100 -8.74 -7.53 -23.74
#